data_AF-A0A7Y6Z941-F1
#
_entry.id   AF-A0A7Y6Z941-F1
#
_cell.length_a   1.000
_cell.length_b   1.000
_cell.length_c   1.000
_cell.angle_alpha   90.00
_cell.angle_beta   90.00
_cell.angle_gamma   90.00
#
_symmetry.space_group_name_H-M   'P 1'
#
loop_
_entity.id
_entity.type
_entity.pdbx_description
1 polymer ?
#
loop_
_entity_poly.entity_id
_entity_poly.type
_entity_poly.pdbx_seq_one_letter_code
_entity_poly.pdbx_strand_id
1 'polypeptide(L)' 'MKDPRFPARPVWWHEGTVLAVGMINDGGRKDKAAEDVCQLLQSKGLNNTAVEVYDLLRIQQDDEWKLIGKASCK' A
#
# COMPACT_ATOMS: atom_id res chain seq x y z
N MET A 1 -18.57 6.09 24.77
CA MET A 1 -19.32 4.85 24.42
C MET A 1 -18.30 3.80 23.95
N LYS A 2 -18.32 2.57 24.49
CA LYS A 2 -17.42 1.46 24.12
C LYS A 2 -18.21 0.48 23.26
N ASP A 3 -17.79 0.28 22.02
CA ASP A 3 -18.38 -0.73 21.14
C ASP A 3 -17.52 -2.00 21.17
N PRO A 4 -18.07 -3.17 21.57
CA PRO A 4 -17.31 -4.41 21.72
C PRO A 4 -16.82 -5.00 20.40
N ARG A 5 -17.31 -4.54 19.23
CA ARG A 5 -16.87 -5.03 17.92
C ARG A 5 -15.45 -4.59 17.53
N PHE A 6 -14.91 -3.55 18.19
CA PHE A 6 -13.60 -2.98 17.84
C PHE A 6 -12.66 -2.99 19.07
N PRO A 7 -12.03 -4.14 19.38
CA PRO A 7 -11.28 -4.33 20.63
C PRO A 7 -9.86 -3.74 20.64
N ALA A 8 -9.25 -3.47 19.47
CA ALA A 8 -7.90 -2.88 19.39
C ALA A 8 -7.88 -1.41 19.87
N ARG A 9 -6.88 -1.02 20.68
CA ARG A 9 -6.75 0.35 21.22
C ARG A 9 -5.32 0.88 20.98
N PRO A 10 -5.15 2.04 20.30
CA PRO A 10 -6.20 2.85 19.68
C PRO A 10 -6.81 2.13 18.46
N VAL A 11 -8.11 2.34 18.21
CA VAL A 11 -8.71 1.91 16.94
C VAL A 11 -8.12 2.80 15.86
N TRP A 12 -7.21 2.27 15.03
CA TRP A 12 -6.65 3.01 13.90
C TRP A 12 -7.52 2.77 12.68
N TRP A 13 -8.30 3.79 12.30
CA TRP A 13 -8.90 3.87 10.97
C TRP A 13 -7.84 4.44 10.02
N HIS A 14 -7.58 3.79 8.90
CA HIS A 14 -6.73 4.37 7.86
C HIS A 14 -7.61 5.30 7.02
N GLU A 15 -7.59 6.60 7.32
CA GLU A 15 -8.13 7.62 6.40
C GLU A 15 -7.16 7.77 5.23
N GLY A 16 -7.41 7.02 4.16
CA GLY A 16 -6.61 7.12 2.96
C GLY A 16 -7.07 6.14 1.88
N THR A 17 -6.98 6.57 0.63
CA THR A 17 -7.13 5.67 -0.51
C THR A 17 -5.90 4.79 -0.61
N VAL A 18 -6.07 3.49 -0.89
CA VAL A 18 -4.94 2.61 -1.23
C VAL A 18 -4.80 2.55 -2.74
N LEU A 19 -3.64 2.91 -3.27
CA LEU A 19 -3.26 2.68 -4.65
C LEU A 19 -2.43 1.39 -4.74
N ALA A 20 -3.00 0.35 -5.32
CA ALA A 20 -2.28 -0.89 -5.61
C ALA A 20 -1.52 -0.78 -6.94
N VAL A 21 -0.24 -1.17 -6.94
CA VAL A 21 0.66 -1.14 -8.09
C VAL A 21 1.28 -2.52 -8.29
N GLY A 22 1.19 -3.09 -9.50
CA GLY A 22 1.87 -4.34 -9.83
C GLY A 22 3.31 -4.11 -10.29
N MET A 23 4.28 -4.84 -9.73
CA MET A 23 5.68 -4.81 -10.16
C MET A 23 6.30 -6.21 -10.22
N ILE A 24 7.31 -6.38 -11.07
CA ILE A 24 8.13 -7.59 -11.09
C ILE A 24 9.02 -7.61 -9.84
N ASN A 25 8.94 -8.69 -9.08
CA ASN A 25 9.78 -8.92 -7.92
C ASN A 25 11.15 -9.46 -8.35
N ASP A 26 12.23 -8.76 -8.02
CA ASP A 26 13.62 -9.13 -8.28
C ASP A 26 14.35 -9.63 -7.03
N GLY A 27 13.59 -9.99 -5.99
CA GLY A 27 14.11 -10.48 -4.70
C GLY A 27 14.26 -9.40 -3.63
N GLY A 28 14.08 -8.11 -3.98
CA GLY A 28 14.10 -6.99 -3.05
C GLY A 28 12.72 -6.50 -2.64
N ARG A 29 12.61 -5.92 -1.43
CA ARG A 29 11.41 -5.14 -1.05
C ARG A 29 11.29 -3.92 -1.97
N LYS A 30 10.08 -3.65 -2.45
CA LYS A 30 9.75 -2.55 -3.35
C LYS A 30 9.23 -1.30 -2.63
N ASP A 31 9.61 -1.08 -1.36
CA ASP A 31 9.16 0.10 -0.61
C ASP A 31 9.66 1.40 -1.25
N LYS A 32 10.91 1.43 -1.74
CA LYS A 32 11.44 2.60 -2.46
C LYS A 32 10.63 2.93 -3.71
N ALA A 33 10.18 1.91 -4.44
CA ALA A 33 9.29 2.12 -5.58
C ALA A 33 7.92 2.68 -5.13
N ALA A 34 7.40 2.23 -3.98
CA ALA A 34 6.19 2.80 -3.40
C ALA A 34 6.40 4.28 -2.97
N GLU A 35 7.57 4.64 -2.46
CA GLU A 35 7.96 6.02 -2.14
C GLU A 35 8.07 6.89 -3.41
N ASP A 36 8.67 6.37 -4.49
CA ASP A 36 8.74 7.06 -5.78
C ASP A 36 7.34 7.35 -6.34
N VAL A 37 6.41 6.38 -6.21
CA VAL A 37 5.00 6.60 -6.56
C VAL A 37 4.36 7.66 -5.66
N CYS A 38 4.66 7.67 -4.36
CA CYS A 38 4.18 8.74 -3.47
C CYS A 38 4.66 10.12 -3.92
N GLN A 39 5.91 10.28 -4.33
CA GLN A 39 6.43 11.55 -4.85
C GLN A 39 5.67 11.99 -6.11
N LEU A 40 5.35 11.04 -7.01
CA LEU A 40 4.53 11.32 -8.19
C LEU A 40 3.11 11.76 -7.80
N LEU A 41 2.46 11.08 -6.85
CA LEU A 41 1.12 11.44 -6.36
C LEU A 41 1.11 12.83 -5.72
N GLN A 42 2.10 13.13 -4.88
CA GLN A 42 2.27 14.44 -4.24
C GLN A 42 2.46 15.55 -5.28
N SER A 43 3.22 15.29 -6.36
CA SER A 43 3.37 16.24 -7.47
C SER A 43 2.05 16.58 -8.19
N LYS A 44 1.00 15.76 -8.00
CA LYS A 44 -0.36 15.97 -8.51
C LYS A 44 -1.35 16.46 -7.44
N GLY A 45 -0.87 16.76 -6.22
CA GLY A 45 -1.69 17.22 -5.11
C GLY A 45 -2.43 16.11 -4.35
N LEU A 46 -2.02 14.84 -4.51
CA LEU A 46 -2.60 13.70 -3.82
C LEU A 46 -1.72 13.33 -2.61
N ASN A 47 -2.16 13.71 -1.41
CA ASN A 47 -1.34 13.67 -0.19
C ASN A 47 -1.87 12.75 0.92
N ASN A 48 -2.98 12.04 0.67
CA ASN A 48 -3.66 11.18 1.67
C ASN A 48 -3.91 9.78 1.07
N THR A 49 -2.85 9.16 0.58
CA THR A 49 -2.91 7.88 -0.13
C THR A 49 -1.80 6.97 0.38
N ALA A 50 -2.11 5.69 0.58
CA ALA A 50 -1.09 4.67 0.77
C ALA A 50 -0.84 3.99 -0.58
N VAL A 51 0.43 3.68 -0.85
CA VAL A 51 0.82 2.90 -2.03
C VAL A 51 1.21 1.51 -1.56
N GLU A 52 0.64 0.50 -2.19
CA GLU A 52 0.98 -0.90 -1.99
C GLU A 52 1.47 -1.49 -3.31
N VAL A 53 2.61 -2.18 -3.27
CA VAL A 53 3.23 -2.80 -4.43
C VAL A 53 3.08 -4.31 -4.32
N TYR A 54 2.50 -4.92 -5.35
CA TYR A 54 2.21 -6.35 -5.41
C TYR A 54 3.04 -7.04 -6.49
N ASP A 55 3.38 -8.31 -6.25
CA ASP A 55 4.12 -9.14 -7.19
C ASP A 55 3.25 -9.49 -8.40
N LEU A 56 3.56 -8.86 -9.54
CA LEU A 56 2.78 -8.98 -10.75
C LEU A 56 2.80 -10.41 -11.31
N LEU A 57 3.93 -11.12 -11.18
CA LEU A 57 4.04 -12.49 -11.70
C LEU A 57 3.18 -13.45 -10.88
N ARG A 58 3.11 -13.25 -9.56
CA ARG A 58 2.25 -14.03 -8.67
C ARG A 58 0.77 -13.82 -8.93
N ILE A 59 0.36 -12.57 -9.19
CA ILE A 59 -1.02 -12.28 -9.60
C ILE A 59 -1.34 -13.00 -10.92
N GLN A 60 -0.45 -12.96 -11.89
CA GLN A 60 -0.69 -13.56 -13.22
C GLN A 60 -0.69 -15.08 -13.23
N GLN A 61 0.16 -15.72 -12.42
CA GLN A 61 0.38 -17.17 -12.44
C GLN A 61 -0.48 -17.91 -11.43
N ASP A 62 -0.62 -17.34 -10.23
CA ASP A 62 -1.15 -18.03 -9.05
C ASP A 62 -2.44 -17.36 -8.52
N ASP A 63 -2.90 -16.25 -9.13
CA ASP A 63 -3.94 -15.35 -8.58
C ASP A 63 -3.60 -14.87 -7.15
N GLU A 64 -2.30 -14.82 -6.82
CA GLU A 64 -1.79 -14.52 -5.49
C GLU A 64 -1.37 -13.04 -5.40
N TRP A 65 -2.08 -12.28 -4.56
CA TRP A 65 -1.79 -10.87 -4.28
C TRP A 65 -0.71 -10.73 -3.22
N LYS A 66 0.54 -11.04 -3.60
CA LYS A 66 1.69 -10.96 -2.70
C LYS A 66 2.21 -9.53 -2.58
N LEU A 67 2.05 -8.91 -1.40
CA LEU A 67 2.60 -7.60 -1.09
C LEU A 67 4.14 -7.65 -1.01
N ILE A 68 4.80 -6.85 -1.84
CA ILE A 68 6.27 -6.78 -1.93
C ILE A 68 6.84 -5.39 -1.60
N GLY A 69 6.00 -4.38 -1.46
CA GLY A 69 6.42 -3.04 -1.02
C GLY A 69 5.25 -2.20 -0.54
N LYS A 70 5.50 -1.20 0.31
CA LYS A 70 4.47 -0.25 0.74
C LYS A 70 5.05 1.10 1.14
N ALA A 71 4.28 2.16 0.96
CA ALA A 71 4.57 3.50 1.46
C ALA A 71 3.28 4.22 1.87
N SER A 72 3.36 5.11 2.87
CA SER A 72 2.29 6.04 3.20
C SER A 72 2.68 7.40 2.67
N CYS A 73 1.95 7.93 1.70
CA CYS A 73 2.20 9.27 1.18
C CYS A 73 1.66 10.28 2.20
N LYS A 74 2.57 10.99 2.86
CA LYS A 74 2.28 12.02 3.86
C LYS A 74 3.12 13.25 3.57
#